data_AF-A0A746CU82-F1
#
_entry.id   AF-A0A746CU82-F1
#
_cell.length_a   1.000
_cell.length_b   1.000
_cell.length_c   1.000
_cell.angle_alpha   90.00
_cell.angle_beta   90.00
_cell.angle_gamma   90.00
#
_symmetry.space_group_name_H-M   'P 1'
#
loop_
_entity.id
_entity.type
_entity.pdbx_description
1 polymer ?
#
loop_
_entity_poly.entity_id
_entity_poly.type
_entity_poly.pdbx_seq_one_letter_code
_entity_poly.pdbx_strand_id
1 'polypeptide(L)'
;MPVSEYNHILVAVSFAVAIFASYTALNMAGRVAGSARSNARIWLMGGGFALGVGIWAMHFVGMLAMDHAMNMRFDPFLTGLSMLIAIGSSLFALWLVSAEKLRLRRLLPGALVMGLGISAMHYTGMAALQFASIIVWNSAWVALSIIIALLASCGALWLTFRLRHEGTDVALRRAGAAVLMGIAIAGMHYAGMKAAHFPQNWPMEHRGVDSNWLAVLVSVVALTILGITLLVSLFDARLQART
;
A
#
# COMPACT_ATOMS: atom_id res chain seq x y z
N MET A 1 23.53 6.02 -19.11
CA MET A 1 22.07 5.91 -18.93
C MET A 1 21.70 6.97 -17.91
N PRO A 2 20.83 7.95 -18.22
CA PRO A 2 20.48 8.94 -17.22
C PRO A 2 19.74 8.20 -16.09
N VAL A 3 20.28 8.33 -14.89
CA VAL A 3 19.68 7.79 -13.67
C VAL A 3 18.42 8.63 -13.45
N SER A 4 17.26 8.00 -13.30
CA SER A 4 16.08 8.74 -12.83
C SER A 4 16.42 9.31 -11.45
N GLU A 5 16.54 10.62 -11.37
CA GLU A 5 16.75 11.31 -10.10
C GLU A 5 15.42 11.25 -9.32
N TYR A 6 15.54 10.84 -8.05
CA TYR A 6 14.42 10.73 -7.13
C TYR A 6 14.61 11.73 -6.01
N ASN A 7 13.55 12.47 -5.70
CA ASN A 7 13.45 13.21 -4.47
C ASN A 7 13.41 12.23 -3.27
N HIS A 8 14.55 12.13 -2.57
CA HIS A 8 14.72 11.22 -1.45
C HIS A 8 13.73 11.45 -0.30
N ILE A 9 13.23 12.68 -0.13
CA ILE A 9 12.23 12.99 0.91
C ILE A 9 10.91 12.32 0.55
N LEU A 10 10.44 12.46 -0.69
CA LEU A 10 9.21 11.82 -1.14
C LEU A 10 9.32 10.30 -1.14
N VAL A 11 10.49 9.75 -1.50
CA VAL A 11 10.76 8.31 -1.33
C VAL A 11 10.58 7.91 0.14
N ALA A 12 11.22 8.62 1.08
CA ALA A 12 11.09 8.32 2.50
C ALA A 12 9.63 8.41 3.00
N VAL A 13 8.88 9.42 2.54
CA VAL A 13 7.45 9.57 2.84
C VAL A 13 6.65 8.39 2.29
N SER A 14 6.95 7.92 1.07
CA SER A 14 6.27 6.76 0.48
C SER A 14 6.45 5.52 1.36
N PHE A 15 7.68 5.23 1.79
CA PHE A 15 7.97 4.13 2.72
C PHE A 15 7.23 4.32 4.04
N ALA A 16 7.28 5.51 4.63
CA ALA A 16 6.59 5.80 5.89
C ALA A 16 5.09 5.52 5.79
N VAL A 17 4.42 6.00 4.73
CA VAL A 17 2.98 5.77 4.50
C VAL A 17 2.66 4.28 4.45
N ALA A 18 3.42 3.49 3.70
CA ALA A 18 3.19 2.04 3.62
C ALA A 18 3.41 1.33 4.96
N ILE A 19 4.41 1.76 5.75
CA ILE A 19 4.67 1.21 7.08
C ILE A 19 3.51 1.53 8.03
N PHE A 20 3.05 2.78 8.10
CA PHE A 20 1.96 3.17 9.01
C PHE A 20 0.62 2.54 8.63
N ALA A 21 0.33 2.44 7.33
CA ALA A 21 -0.86 1.74 6.84
C ALA A 21 -0.81 0.24 7.19
N SER A 22 0.35 -0.40 7.03
CA SER A 22 0.57 -1.81 7.41
C SER A 22 0.41 -2.01 8.93
N TYR A 23 0.98 -1.11 9.74
CA TYR A 23 0.85 -1.16 11.20
C TYR A 23 -0.61 -1.00 11.65
N THR A 24 -1.34 -0.07 11.05
CA THR A 24 -2.78 0.10 11.30
C THR A 24 -3.54 -1.16 10.97
N ALA A 25 -3.30 -1.76 9.79
CA ALA A 25 -3.96 -2.99 9.38
C ALA A 25 -3.70 -4.15 10.35
N LEU A 26 -2.45 -4.32 10.80
CA LEU A 26 -2.06 -5.32 11.79
C LEU A 26 -2.79 -5.13 13.13
N ASN A 27 -2.93 -3.88 13.58
CA ASN A 27 -3.61 -3.59 14.83
C ASN A 27 -5.12 -3.83 14.71
N MET A 28 -5.73 -3.36 13.62
CA MET A 28 -7.15 -3.59 13.35
C MET A 28 -7.46 -5.09 13.21
N ALA A 29 -6.60 -5.88 12.57
CA ALA A 29 -6.75 -7.33 12.49
C ALA A 29 -6.80 -8.00 13.87
N GLY A 30 -6.03 -7.51 14.84
CA GLY A 30 -6.10 -8.01 16.21
C GLY A 30 -7.43 -7.67 16.90
N ARG A 31 -7.92 -6.45 16.70
CA ARG A 31 -9.22 -6.02 17.24
C ARG A 31 -10.38 -6.79 16.62
N VAL A 32 -10.30 -7.18 15.34
CA VAL A 32 -11.28 -8.07 14.71
C VAL A 32 -11.34 -9.42 15.42
N ALA A 33 -10.19 -10.00 15.78
CA ALA A 33 -10.12 -11.31 16.42
C ALA A 33 -10.69 -11.34 17.85
N GLY A 34 -10.61 -10.23 18.59
CA GLY A 34 -11.09 -10.12 19.98
C GLY A 34 -12.51 -9.52 20.15
N SER A 35 -13.16 -9.08 19.08
CA SER A 35 -14.43 -8.32 19.16
C SER A 35 -15.69 -9.16 18.89
N ALA A 36 -16.81 -8.77 19.49
CA ALA A 36 -18.13 -9.23 19.07
C ALA A 36 -18.42 -8.89 17.58
N ARG A 37 -19.27 -9.69 16.94
CA ARG A 37 -19.46 -9.72 15.47
C ARG A 37 -19.77 -8.37 14.80
N SER A 38 -20.44 -7.45 15.50
CA SER A 38 -20.73 -6.10 14.97
C SER A 38 -19.49 -5.21 14.92
N ASN A 39 -18.75 -5.14 16.03
CA ASN A 39 -17.51 -4.34 16.13
C ASN A 39 -16.40 -4.93 15.25
N ALA A 40 -16.36 -6.26 15.10
CA ALA A 40 -15.43 -6.94 14.20
C ALA A 40 -15.55 -6.46 12.74
N ARG A 41 -16.76 -6.15 12.25
CA ARG A 41 -16.93 -5.60 10.89
C ARG A 41 -16.36 -4.20 10.76
N ILE A 42 -16.55 -3.34 11.77
CA ILE A 42 -16.04 -1.97 11.76
C ILE A 42 -14.51 -1.98 11.70
N TRP A 43 -13.86 -2.80 12.53
CA TRP A 43 -12.41 -2.93 12.52
C TRP A 43 -11.86 -3.50 11.21
N LEU A 44 -12.57 -4.47 10.62
CA LEU A 44 -12.19 -5.02 9.32
C LEU A 44 -12.28 -3.97 8.22
N MET A 45 -13.41 -3.25 8.15
CA MET A 45 -13.63 -2.20 7.16
C MET A 45 -12.61 -1.08 7.32
N GLY A 46 -12.39 -0.61 8.55
CA GLY A 46 -11.42 0.44 8.85
C GLY A 46 -9.98 0.04 8.53
N GLY A 47 -9.56 -1.17 8.93
CA GLY A 47 -8.22 -1.69 8.67
C GLY A 47 -7.95 -1.94 7.19
N GLY A 48 -8.90 -2.55 6.47
CA GLY A 48 -8.75 -2.83 5.04
C GLY A 48 -8.79 -1.55 4.20
N PHE A 49 -9.64 -0.59 4.57
CA PHE A 49 -9.66 0.72 3.94
C PHE A 49 -8.35 1.48 4.16
N ALA A 50 -7.87 1.56 5.41
CA ALA A 50 -6.61 2.23 5.74
C ALA A 50 -5.41 1.59 5.00
N LEU A 51 -5.36 0.26 4.94
CA LEU A 51 -4.31 -0.45 4.20
C LEU A 51 -4.38 -0.13 2.71
N GLY A 52 -5.55 -0.28 2.08
CA GLY A 52 -5.69 -0.09 0.64
C GLY A 52 -5.41 1.35 0.21
N VAL A 53 -5.96 2.32 0.94
CA VAL A 53 -5.69 3.73 0.74
C VAL A 53 -4.21 4.04 0.98
N GLY A 54 -3.56 3.42 1.98
CA GLY A 54 -2.14 3.58 2.24
C GLY A 54 -1.22 3.01 1.15
N ILE A 55 -1.54 1.83 0.60
CA ILE A 55 -0.81 1.24 -0.53
C ILE A 55 -0.95 2.15 -1.76
N TRP A 56 -2.17 2.63 -2.04
CA TRP A 56 -2.44 3.58 -3.13
C TRP A 56 -1.68 4.89 -2.91
N ALA A 57 -1.76 5.48 -1.72
CA ALA A 57 -1.04 6.70 -1.37
C ALA A 57 0.47 6.53 -1.54
N MET A 58 1.07 5.46 -1.00
CA MET A 58 2.49 5.18 -1.19
C MET A 58 2.87 5.12 -2.66
N HIS A 59 2.07 4.42 -3.48
CA HIS A 59 2.33 4.29 -4.91
C HIS A 59 2.40 5.66 -5.60
N PHE A 60 1.42 6.55 -5.33
CA PHE A 60 1.39 7.88 -5.95
C PHE A 60 2.45 8.82 -5.38
N VAL A 61 2.75 8.79 -4.08
CA VAL A 61 3.92 9.51 -3.53
C VAL A 61 5.21 9.04 -4.21
N GLY A 62 5.38 7.73 -4.39
CA GLY A 62 6.56 7.15 -5.02
C GLY A 62 6.72 7.55 -6.49
N MET A 63 5.61 7.66 -7.23
CA MET A 63 5.63 8.22 -8.59
C MET A 63 6.00 9.71 -8.59
N LEU A 64 5.41 10.51 -7.69
CA LEU A 64 5.72 11.93 -7.53
C LEU A 64 7.17 12.18 -7.10
N ALA A 65 7.81 11.20 -6.48
CA ALA A 65 9.20 11.28 -6.08
C ALA A 65 10.17 11.29 -7.27
N MET A 66 9.77 10.84 -8.46
CA MET A 66 10.62 10.88 -9.65
C MET A 66 10.65 12.31 -10.21
N ASP A 67 11.82 12.88 -10.49
CA ASP A 67 11.94 14.31 -10.85
C ASP A 67 11.18 14.70 -12.14
N HIS A 68 10.94 13.75 -13.04
CA HIS A 68 10.12 13.97 -14.24
C HIS A 68 8.61 14.08 -13.92
N ALA A 69 8.20 13.82 -12.67
CA ALA A 69 6.80 13.79 -12.24
C ALA A 69 6.20 15.18 -11.98
N MET A 70 7.04 16.22 -11.87
CA MET A 70 6.60 17.59 -11.60
C MET A 70 5.64 18.16 -12.67
N ASN A 71 5.59 17.56 -13.86
CA ASN A 71 4.67 17.94 -14.94
C ASN A 71 3.69 16.83 -15.37
N MET A 72 3.55 15.76 -14.58
CA MET A 72 2.66 14.65 -14.93
C MET A 72 1.20 14.98 -14.63
N ARG A 73 0.32 14.64 -15.58
CA ARG A 73 -1.14 14.71 -15.43
C ARG A 73 -1.72 13.31 -15.34
N PHE A 74 -2.75 13.16 -14.53
CA PHE A 74 -3.35 11.86 -14.26
C PHE A 74 -4.80 11.81 -14.73
N ASP A 75 -5.19 10.68 -15.33
CA ASP A 75 -6.57 10.36 -15.60
C ASP A 75 -7.31 10.09 -14.27
N PRO A 76 -8.36 10.87 -13.92
CA PRO A 76 -9.03 10.74 -12.64
C PRO A 76 -9.78 9.42 -12.49
N PHE A 77 -10.28 8.84 -13.59
CA PHE A 77 -11.02 7.59 -13.56
C PHE A 77 -10.08 6.42 -13.26
N LEU A 78 -8.96 6.30 -13.97
CA LEU A 78 -7.96 5.25 -13.70
C LEU A 78 -7.30 5.43 -12.34
N THR A 79 -7.06 6.67 -11.91
CA THR A 79 -6.57 6.97 -10.56
C THR A 79 -7.54 6.48 -9.49
N GLY A 80 -8.84 6.78 -9.63
CA GLY A 80 -9.88 6.29 -8.73
C GLY A 80 -10.05 4.77 -8.79
N LEU A 81 -9.99 4.18 -9.98
CA LEU A 81 -10.09 2.73 -10.16
C LEU A 81 -8.93 2.00 -9.47
N SER A 82 -7.70 2.51 -9.61
CA SER A 82 -6.53 1.95 -8.92
C SER A 82 -6.74 1.96 -7.40
N MET A 83 -7.28 3.04 -6.84
CA MET A 83 -7.62 3.14 -5.41
C MET A 83 -8.64 2.08 -4.99
N LEU A 84 -9.71 1.91 -5.77
CA LEU A 84 -10.75 0.90 -5.51
C LEU A 84 -10.19 -0.52 -5.53
N ILE A 85 -9.28 -0.82 -6.48
CA ILE A 85 -8.59 -2.12 -6.53
C ILE A 85 -7.79 -2.36 -5.25
N ALA A 86 -6.98 -1.39 -4.82
CA ALA A 86 -6.19 -1.53 -3.59
C ALA A 86 -7.07 -1.69 -2.34
N ILE A 87 -8.15 -0.92 -2.20
CA ILE A 87 -9.11 -1.04 -1.10
C ILE A 87 -9.77 -2.43 -1.12
N GLY A 88 -10.26 -2.86 -2.28
CA GLY A 88 -10.92 -4.16 -2.43
C GLY A 88 -9.99 -5.33 -2.07
N SER A 89 -8.76 -5.31 -2.59
CA SER A 89 -7.74 -6.34 -2.29
C SER A 89 -7.36 -6.35 -0.81
N SER A 90 -7.27 -5.18 -0.18
CA SER A 90 -6.92 -5.05 1.24
C SER A 90 -8.05 -5.49 2.17
N LEU A 91 -9.30 -5.15 1.84
CA LEU A 91 -10.48 -5.65 2.54
C LEU A 91 -10.59 -7.17 2.44
N PHE A 92 -10.37 -7.72 1.25
CA PHE A 92 -10.34 -9.16 1.03
C PHE A 92 -9.24 -9.84 1.86
N ALA A 93 -8.03 -9.29 1.87
CA ALA A 93 -6.91 -9.80 2.65
C ALA A 93 -7.23 -9.82 4.15
N LEU A 94 -7.78 -8.73 4.68
CA LEU A 94 -8.11 -8.63 6.10
C LEU A 94 -9.27 -9.55 6.49
N TRP A 95 -10.29 -9.65 5.64
CA TRP A 95 -11.38 -10.62 5.80
C TRP A 95 -10.87 -12.06 5.84
N LEU A 96 -9.95 -12.41 4.93
CA LEU A 96 -9.38 -13.75 4.86
C LEU A 96 -8.59 -14.10 6.14
N VAL A 97 -7.80 -13.16 6.64
CA VAL A 97 -7.01 -13.32 7.87
C VAL A 97 -7.86 -13.32 9.14
N SER A 98 -9.07 -12.75 9.07
CA SER A 98 -10.03 -12.75 10.18
C SER A 98 -10.72 -14.10 10.40
N ALA A 99 -10.59 -15.06 9.48
CA ALA A 99 -11.14 -16.40 9.65
C ALA A 99 -10.43 -17.19 10.77
N GLU A 100 -11.14 -18.09 11.46
CA GLU A 100 -10.59 -18.85 12.61
C GLU A 100 -9.24 -19.53 12.34
N LYS A 101 -9.08 -20.16 11.16
CA LYS A 101 -7.86 -20.88 10.77
C LYS A 101 -7.39 -20.44 9.39
N LEU A 102 -6.14 -20.02 9.29
CA LEU A 102 -5.46 -19.74 8.03
C LEU A 102 -4.55 -20.92 7.65
N ARG A 103 -5.16 -21.92 6.99
CA ARG A 103 -4.42 -23.06 6.43
C ARG A 103 -3.74 -22.66 5.12
N LEU A 104 -2.71 -23.38 4.70
CA LEU A 104 -1.99 -23.13 3.44
C LEU A 104 -2.94 -23.09 2.22
N ARG A 105 -4.00 -23.90 2.23
CA ARG A 105 -5.07 -23.91 1.21
C ARG A 105 -5.88 -22.61 1.10
N ARG A 106 -5.88 -21.77 2.14
CA ARG A 106 -6.49 -20.43 2.13
C ARG A 106 -5.43 -19.34 1.91
N LEU A 107 -4.23 -19.53 2.48
CA LEU A 107 -3.12 -18.60 2.36
C LEU A 107 -2.65 -18.43 0.91
N LEU A 108 -2.41 -19.53 0.17
CA LEU A 108 -1.87 -19.43 -1.19
C LEU A 108 -2.83 -18.74 -2.17
N PRO A 109 -4.12 -19.15 -2.29
CA PRO A 109 -5.07 -18.43 -3.13
C PRO A 109 -5.27 -16.98 -2.67
N GLY A 110 -5.26 -16.75 -1.35
CA GLY A 110 -5.36 -15.40 -0.79
C GLY A 110 -4.20 -14.49 -1.19
N ALA A 111 -2.97 -15.01 -1.09
CA ALA A 111 -1.74 -14.31 -1.48
C ALA A 111 -1.71 -14.03 -2.98
N LEU A 112 -2.21 -14.96 -3.80
CA LEU A 112 -2.37 -14.75 -5.24
C LEU A 112 -3.35 -13.61 -5.53
N VAL A 113 -4.56 -13.63 -4.94
CA VAL A 113 -5.56 -12.57 -5.15
C VAL A 113 -5.04 -11.22 -4.67
N MET A 114 -4.43 -11.16 -3.48
CA MET A 114 -3.88 -9.92 -2.94
C MET A 114 -2.71 -9.42 -3.80
N GLY A 115 -1.74 -10.28 -4.14
CA GLY A 115 -0.56 -9.84 -4.90
C GLY A 115 -0.87 -9.45 -6.33
N LEU A 116 -1.81 -10.14 -6.99
CA LEU A 116 -2.35 -9.71 -8.28
C LEU A 116 -3.15 -8.40 -8.15
N GLY A 117 -3.88 -8.22 -7.06
CA GLY A 117 -4.59 -6.97 -6.77
C GLY A 117 -3.66 -5.77 -6.59
N ILE A 118 -2.57 -5.91 -5.82
CA ILE A 118 -1.58 -4.84 -5.65
C ILE A 118 -0.85 -4.58 -6.98
N SER A 119 -0.51 -5.63 -7.74
CA SER A 119 0.07 -5.47 -9.08
C SER A 119 -0.88 -4.75 -10.03
N ALA A 120 -2.16 -5.14 -10.04
CA ALA A 120 -3.20 -4.51 -10.86
C ALA A 120 -3.35 -3.04 -10.47
N MET A 121 -3.44 -2.72 -9.17
CA MET A 121 -3.47 -1.32 -8.73
C MET A 121 -2.26 -0.54 -9.24
N HIS A 122 -1.05 -1.09 -9.09
CA HIS A 122 0.17 -0.44 -9.54
C HIS A 122 0.17 -0.14 -11.04
N TYR A 123 -0.13 -1.15 -11.87
CA TYR A 123 -0.14 -0.96 -13.33
C TYR A 123 -1.33 -0.14 -13.82
N THR A 124 -2.49 -0.18 -13.15
CA THR A 124 -3.60 0.75 -13.41
C THR A 124 -3.23 2.18 -13.04
N GLY A 125 -2.52 2.39 -11.93
CA GLY A 125 -1.99 3.71 -11.53
C GLY A 125 -0.95 4.25 -12.53
N MET A 126 -0.07 3.39 -13.03
CA MET A 126 0.86 3.73 -14.10
C MET A 126 0.15 4.06 -15.41
N ALA A 127 -0.91 3.32 -15.76
CA ALA A 127 -1.73 3.61 -16.94
C ALA A 127 -2.56 4.90 -16.80
N ALA A 128 -2.76 5.39 -15.56
CA ALA A 128 -3.41 6.68 -15.33
C ALA A 128 -2.54 7.86 -15.74
N LEU A 129 -1.23 7.67 -15.89
CA LEU A 129 -0.33 8.71 -16.35
C LEU A 129 -0.67 9.07 -17.80
N GLN A 130 -1.07 10.33 -18.02
CA GLN A 130 -1.34 10.86 -19.35
C GLN A 130 -0.01 11.22 -20.01
N PHE A 131 0.63 10.20 -20.59
CA PHE A 131 1.81 10.33 -21.44
C PHE A 131 1.41 10.34 -22.91
N ALA A 132 1.88 11.33 -23.66
CA ALA A 132 1.70 11.41 -25.11
C ALA A 132 2.44 10.28 -25.86
N SER A 133 3.41 9.62 -25.22
CA SER A 133 4.21 8.54 -25.80
C SER A 133 4.01 7.22 -25.05
N ILE A 134 4.08 6.11 -25.80
CA ILE A 134 3.95 4.75 -25.26
C ILE A 134 5.09 4.46 -24.27
N ILE A 135 4.74 4.00 -23.05
CA ILE A 135 5.70 3.48 -22.07
C ILE A 135 6.33 2.20 -22.63
N VAL A 136 7.67 2.15 -22.70
CA VAL A 136 8.38 0.94 -23.08
C VAL A 136 8.63 0.09 -21.84
N TRP A 137 8.11 -1.13 -21.85
CA TRP A 137 8.17 -2.03 -20.70
C TRP A 137 9.31 -3.05 -20.82
N ASN A 138 10.06 -3.23 -19.74
CA ASN A 138 10.96 -4.35 -19.58
C ASN A 138 10.23 -5.52 -18.90
N SER A 139 9.92 -6.56 -19.66
CA SER A 139 9.14 -7.73 -19.18
C SER A 139 9.78 -8.45 -17.98
N ALA A 140 11.11 -8.44 -17.86
CA ALA A 140 11.79 -9.08 -16.72
C ALA A 140 11.53 -8.31 -15.42
N TRP A 141 11.58 -6.98 -15.45
CA TRP A 141 11.25 -6.15 -14.29
C TRP A 141 9.77 -6.19 -13.95
N VAL A 142 8.88 -6.29 -14.95
CA VAL A 142 7.44 -6.52 -14.73
C VAL A 142 7.20 -7.84 -14.02
N ALA A 143 7.82 -8.93 -14.49
CA ALA A 143 7.69 -10.23 -13.85
C ALA A 143 8.26 -10.23 -12.42
N LEU A 144 9.41 -9.59 -12.22
CA LEU A 144 10.03 -9.47 -10.90
C LEU A 144 9.15 -8.71 -9.91
N SER A 145 8.56 -7.58 -10.31
CA SER A 145 7.66 -6.83 -9.42
C SER A 145 6.43 -7.65 -9.04
N ILE A 146 5.83 -8.40 -9.98
CA ILE A 146 4.71 -9.31 -9.69
C ILE A 146 5.14 -10.40 -8.70
N ILE A 147 6.32 -11.01 -8.86
CA ILE A 147 6.85 -12.00 -7.92
C ILE A 147 7.03 -11.38 -6.53
N ILE A 148 7.59 -10.16 -6.44
CA ILE A 148 7.72 -9.43 -5.17
C ILE A 148 6.33 -9.21 -4.57
N ALA A 149 5.32 -8.81 -5.36
CA ALA A 149 3.96 -8.60 -4.89
C ALA A 149 3.35 -9.85 -4.28
N LEU A 150 3.55 -11.01 -4.92
CA LEU A 150 3.05 -12.31 -4.47
C LEU A 150 3.71 -12.75 -3.16
N LEU A 151 5.05 -12.62 -3.07
CA LEU A 151 5.81 -12.96 -1.86
C LEU A 151 5.46 -12.01 -0.71
N ALA A 152 5.38 -10.71 -1.00
CA ALA A 152 4.97 -9.68 -0.04
C ALA A 152 3.56 -9.96 0.51
N SER A 153 2.62 -10.33 -0.37
CA SER A 153 1.24 -10.65 0.01
C SER A 153 1.15 -11.92 0.85
N CYS A 154 1.91 -12.96 0.50
CA CYS A 154 2.00 -14.17 1.31
C CYS A 154 2.55 -13.87 2.72
N GLY A 155 3.66 -13.12 2.79
CA GLY A 155 4.26 -12.67 4.04
C GLY A 155 3.30 -11.81 4.86
N ALA A 156 2.65 -10.82 4.25
CA ALA A 156 1.69 -9.93 4.89
C ALA A 156 0.52 -10.70 5.51
N LEU A 157 -0.11 -11.60 4.76
CA LEU A 157 -1.22 -12.43 5.25
C LEU A 157 -0.78 -13.32 6.41
N TRP A 158 0.40 -13.94 6.30
CA TRP A 158 0.93 -14.81 7.35
C TRP A 158 1.30 -14.03 8.63
N LEU A 159 2.01 -12.90 8.50
CA LEU A 159 2.37 -12.04 9.63
C LEU A 159 1.13 -11.48 10.31
N THR A 160 0.16 -11.00 9.53
CA THR A 160 -1.10 -10.45 10.06
C THR A 160 -1.87 -11.51 10.84
N PHE A 161 -1.97 -12.74 10.31
CA PHE A 161 -2.62 -13.83 11.02
C PHE A 161 -1.89 -14.22 12.31
N ARG A 162 -0.55 -14.30 12.26
CA ARG A 162 0.26 -14.70 13.42
C ARG A 162 0.23 -13.66 14.54
N LEU A 163 0.13 -12.38 14.19
CA LEU A 163 0.19 -11.25 15.13
C LEU A 163 -1.19 -10.69 15.52
N ARG A 164 -2.29 -11.37 15.15
CA ARG A 164 -3.65 -10.94 15.50
C ARG A 164 -3.99 -11.18 16.98
N HIS A 165 -3.36 -12.14 17.65
CA HIS A 165 -3.63 -12.40 19.07
C HIS A 165 -2.78 -11.46 19.95
N GLU A 166 -3.37 -10.96 21.03
CA GLU A 166 -2.74 -10.01 21.95
C GLU A 166 -1.78 -10.70 22.94
N GLY A 167 -0.73 -9.98 23.35
CA GLY A 167 0.34 -10.47 24.23
C GLY A 167 1.38 -9.39 24.51
N THR A 168 2.23 -9.59 25.51
CA THR A 168 3.17 -8.58 26.08
C THR A 168 4.18 -8.00 25.09
N ASP A 169 4.55 -8.73 24.02
CA ASP A 169 5.50 -8.26 22.98
C ASP A 169 4.84 -7.86 21.65
N VAL A 170 3.50 -7.90 21.57
CA VAL A 170 2.82 -7.87 20.27
C VAL A 170 2.98 -6.53 19.55
N ALA A 171 3.10 -5.42 20.27
CA ALA A 171 3.31 -4.09 19.67
C ALA A 171 4.65 -4.00 18.92
N LEU A 172 5.75 -4.43 19.54
CA LEU A 172 7.08 -4.39 18.92
C LEU A 172 7.15 -5.34 17.70
N ARG A 173 6.55 -6.53 17.82
CA ARG A 173 6.47 -7.48 16.69
C ARG A 173 5.62 -6.94 15.54
N ARG A 174 4.52 -6.23 15.84
CA ARG A 174 3.70 -5.53 14.83
C ARG A 174 4.46 -4.37 14.17
N ALA A 175 5.27 -3.63 14.93
CA ALA A 175 6.11 -2.58 14.37
C ALA A 175 7.15 -3.17 13.38
N GLY A 176 7.86 -4.22 13.77
CA GLY A 176 8.80 -4.92 12.88
C GLY A 176 8.11 -5.52 11.64
N ALA A 177 6.93 -6.11 11.82
CA ALA A 177 6.10 -6.63 10.73
C ALA A 177 5.68 -5.53 9.75
N ALA A 178 5.25 -4.38 10.26
CA ALA A 178 4.83 -3.24 9.46
C ALA A 178 6.00 -2.66 8.64
N VAL A 179 7.21 -2.61 9.22
CA VAL A 179 8.42 -2.20 8.51
C VAL A 179 8.72 -3.16 7.35
N LEU A 180 8.71 -4.47 7.61
CA LEU A 180 8.94 -5.48 6.56
C LEU A 180 7.89 -5.41 5.46
N MET A 181 6.62 -5.27 5.82
CA MET A 181 5.53 -5.10 4.86
C MET A 181 5.70 -3.82 4.05
N GLY A 182 5.98 -2.68 4.68
CA GLY A 182 6.23 -1.41 4.00
C GLY A 182 7.38 -1.49 3.01
N ILE A 183 8.50 -2.11 3.40
CA ILE A 183 9.65 -2.37 2.51
C ILE A 183 9.22 -3.23 1.32
N ALA A 184 8.44 -4.28 1.55
CA ALA A 184 8.02 -5.17 0.48
C ALA A 184 7.05 -4.49 -0.52
N ILE A 185 6.10 -3.70 -0.02
CA ILE A 185 5.15 -2.96 -0.86
C ILE A 185 5.89 -1.88 -1.68
N ALA A 186 6.77 -1.10 -1.03
CA ALA A 186 7.59 -0.10 -1.72
C ALA A 186 8.58 -0.75 -2.70
N GLY A 187 9.20 -1.87 -2.33
CA GLY A 187 10.10 -2.64 -3.18
C GLY A 187 9.43 -3.13 -4.46
N MET A 188 8.19 -3.62 -4.36
CA MET A 188 7.38 -3.96 -5.53
C MET A 188 7.16 -2.74 -6.42
N HIS A 189 6.73 -1.61 -5.83
CA HIS A 189 6.48 -0.37 -6.56
C HIS A 189 7.71 0.11 -7.32
N TYR A 190 8.87 0.23 -6.67
CA TYR A 190 10.09 0.71 -7.32
C TYR A 190 10.65 -0.29 -8.33
N ALA A 191 10.45 -1.60 -8.14
CA ALA A 191 10.75 -2.59 -9.16
C ALA A 191 9.86 -2.43 -10.42
N GLY A 192 8.56 -2.13 -10.21
CA GLY A 192 7.64 -1.81 -11.30
C GLY A 192 7.96 -0.49 -12.01
N MET A 193 8.38 0.54 -11.26
CA MET A 193 8.87 1.80 -11.84
C MET A 193 10.13 1.58 -12.70
N LYS A 194 11.06 0.73 -12.26
CA LYS A 194 12.23 0.34 -13.06
C LYS A 194 11.88 -0.43 -14.33
N ALA A 195 10.69 -1.03 -14.39
CA ALA A 195 10.22 -1.70 -15.60
C ALA A 195 9.80 -0.72 -16.69
N ALA A 196 9.36 0.48 -16.32
CA ALA A 196 8.89 1.51 -17.23
C ALA A 196 10.06 2.41 -17.69
N HIS A 197 10.28 2.48 -19.00
CA HIS A 197 11.22 3.44 -19.60
C HIS A 197 10.44 4.61 -20.19
N PHE A 198 10.77 5.81 -19.71
CA PHE A 198 10.17 7.07 -20.16
C PHE A 198 11.11 7.80 -21.13
N PRO A 199 10.69 8.11 -22.37
CA PRO A 199 11.52 8.90 -23.30
C PRO A 199 11.68 10.36 -22.85
N GLN A 200 12.85 10.96 -23.10
CA GLN A 200 13.31 12.24 -22.51
C GLN A 200 12.65 13.51 -23.09
N ASN A 201 11.92 13.43 -24.20
CA ASN A 201 11.52 14.58 -25.00
C ASN A 201 10.12 14.35 -25.55
N TRP A 202 9.11 14.85 -24.84
CA TRP A 202 7.71 14.63 -25.20
C TRP A 202 6.86 15.90 -25.03
N PRO A 203 5.93 16.16 -25.97
CA PRO A 203 4.98 17.25 -25.84
C PRO A 203 3.96 16.95 -24.73
N MET A 204 3.74 17.90 -23.84
CA MET A 204 2.82 17.74 -22.72
C MET A 204 1.36 17.77 -23.19
N GLU A 205 0.58 16.76 -22.80
CA GLU A 205 -0.88 16.82 -22.92
C GLU A 205 -1.48 17.73 -21.85
N HIS A 206 -2.46 18.54 -22.23
CA HIS A 206 -3.06 19.56 -21.35
C HIS A 206 -4.32 19.09 -20.60
N ARG A 207 -4.65 17.78 -20.63
CA ARG A 207 -5.86 17.21 -20.00
C ARG A 207 -5.49 16.43 -18.72
N GLY A 208 -6.45 16.12 -17.86
CA GLY A 208 -6.21 15.39 -16.59
C GLY A 208 -6.06 16.26 -15.33
N VAL A 209 -5.74 15.61 -14.20
CA VAL A 209 -5.53 16.26 -12.90
C VAL A 209 -4.03 16.54 -12.70
N ASP A 210 -3.71 17.73 -12.20
CA ASP A 210 -2.35 18.19 -11.92
C ASP A 210 -1.70 17.38 -10.78
N SER A 211 -0.41 17.09 -10.90
CA SER A 211 0.38 16.39 -9.89
C SER A 211 0.35 17.08 -8.52
N ASN A 212 0.23 18.41 -8.47
CA ASN A 212 0.13 19.18 -7.22
C ASN A 212 -1.15 18.87 -6.45
N TRP A 213 -2.29 18.77 -7.14
CA TRP A 213 -3.55 18.40 -6.51
C TRP A 213 -3.49 16.97 -5.94
N LEU A 214 -2.92 16.06 -6.72
CA LEU A 214 -2.75 14.68 -6.29
C LEU A 214 -1.78 14.58 -5.11
N ALA A 215 -0.70 15.37 -5.11
CA ALA A 215 0.23 15.47 -4.00
C ALA A 215 -0.47 15.96 -2.72
N VAL A 216 -1.33 16.98 -2.81
CA VAL A 216 -2.14 17.47 -1.68
C VAL A 216 -3.08 16.39 -1.19
N LEU A 217 -3.85 15.75 -2.09
CA LEU A 217 -4.79 14.69 -1.75
C LEU A 217 -4.09 13.54 -1.01
N VAL A 218 -2.99 13.05 -1.58
CA VAL A 218 -2.21 11.96 -1.02
C VAL A 218 -1.57 12.35 0.30
N SER A 219 -1.11 13.59 0.47
CA SER A 219 -0.58 14.11 1.73
C SER A 219 -1.64 14.15 2.83
N VAL A 220 -2.85 14.64 2.53
CA VAL A 220 -3.98 14.65 3.47
C VAL A 220 -4.34 13.23 3.90
N VAL A 221 -4.41 12.31 2.94
CA VAL A 221 -4.67 10.90 3.19
C VAL A 221 -3.58 10.28 4.08
N ALA A 222 -2.32 10.49 3.76
CA ALA A 222 -1.17 10.02 4.52
C ALA A 222 -1.19 10.53 5.97
N LEU A 223 -1.42 11.84 6.16
CA LEU A 223 -1.53 12.47 7.47
C LEU A 223 -2.72 11.93 8.28
N THR A 224 -3.83 11.63 7.61
CA THR A 224 -5.01 11.04 8.27
C THR A 224 -4.71 9.62 8.75
N ILE A 225 -4.09 8.78 7.90
CA ILE A 225 -3.66 7.42 8.30
C ILE A 225 -2.67 7.50 9.46
N LEU A 226 -1.66 8.37 9.36
CA LEU A 226 -0.69 8.64 10.42
C LEU A 226 -1.36 9.03 11.74
N GLY A 227 -2.28 10.00 11.70
CA GLY A 227 -3.02 10.48 12.86
C GLY A 227 -3.84 9.37 13.52
N ILE A 228 -4.58 8.59 12.74
CA ILE A 228 -5.33 7.43 13.24
C ILE A 228 -4.37 6.41 13.86
N THR A 229 -3.27 6.08 13.18
CA THR A 229 -2.26 5.12 13.66
C THR A 229 -1.70 5.56 15.01
N LEU A 230 -1.32 6.83 15.13
CA LEU A 230 -0.73 7.42 16.33
C LEU A 230 -1.73 7.40 17.49
N LEU A 231 -2.98 7.84 17.25
CA LEU A 231 -4.03 7.83 18.25
C LEU A 231 -4.28 6.42 18.77
N VAL A 232 -4.44 5.45 17.87
CA VAL A 232 -4.64 4.05 18.24
C VAL A 232 -3.45 3.52 19.05
N SER A 233 -2.22 3.85 18.65
CA SER A 233 -1.01 3.43 19.36
C SER A 233 -0.91 4.05 20.76
N LEU A 234 -1.28 5.32 20.91
CA LEU A 234 -1.32 6.02 22.20
C LEU A 234 -2.39 5.44 23.13
N PHE A 235 -3.55 5.07 22.60
CA PHE A 235 -4.58 4.38 23.39
C PHE A 235 -4.09 3.02 23.88
N ASP A 236 -3.46 2.23 23.02
CA ASP A 236 -2.91 0.93 23.39
C ASP A 236 -1.81 1.07 24.45
N ALA A 237 -0.90 2.04 24.30
CA ALA A 237 0.16 2.31 25.28
C ALA A 237 -0.40 2.75 26.65
N ARG A 238 -1.47 3.55 26.67
CA ARG A 238 -2.15 3.96 27.92
C ARG A 238 -2.87 2.81 28.62
N LEU A 239 -3.43 1.87 27.87
CA LEU A 239 -4.07 0.69 28.44
C LEU A 239 -3.04 -0.25 29.09
N GLN A 240 -1.90 -0.47 28.42
CA GLN A 240 -0.80 -1.27 28.96
C GLN A 240 -0.15 -0.64 30.20
N ALA A 241 -0.09 0.69 30.31
CA ALA A 241 0.43 1.38 31.49
C ALA A 241 -0.51 1.34 32.71
N ARG A 242 -1.76 0.88 32.56
CA ARG A 242 -2.77 0.79 33.63
C ARG A 242 -3.00 -0.63 34.15
N THR A 243 -2.33 -1.63 33.58
CA THR A 243 -2.34 -3.04 33.99
C THR A 243 -0.99 -3.42 34.58
#